data_AF-W4G586-F1
#
_entry.id   AF-W4G586-F1
#
_cell.length_a   1.000
_cell.length_b   1.000
_cell.length_c   1.000
_cell.angle_alpha   90.00
_cell.angle_beta   90.00
_cell.angle_gamma   90.00
#
_symmetry.space_group_name_H-M   'P 1'
#
loop_
_entity.id
_entity.type
_entity.pdbx_description
1 polymer ?
#
loop_
_entity_poly.entity_id
_entity_poly.type
_entity_poly.pdbx_seq_one_letter_code
_entity_poly.pdbx_strand_id
1 'polypeptide(L)'
;MRTSSNDSHFAARCAPSALANNHVQAVASEAGLPETLEFKGMWDIVHLNEKWFNADKDRRKVYVVKGQSVRNRVCKSKRFIPKVMFLAAVARSDLITSVEFDGKIGMWPCVKYLPARATAPPELW
;
A
#
# COMPACT_ATOMS: atom_id res chain seq x y z
N MET A 1 41.88 -2.97 1.52
CA MET A 1 41.68 -3.81 2.73
C MET A 1 40.19 -3.82 3.07
N ARG A 2 39.59 -5.01 3.07
CA ARG A 2 38.17 -5.38 3.34
C ARG A 2 37.09 -4.89 2.36
N THR A 3 36.53 -5.89 1.70
CA THR A 3 35.38 -5.94 0.79
C THR A 3 34.05 -5.98 1.56
N SER A 4 32.97 -5.45 0.99
CA SER A 4 31.66 -6.12 1.06
C SER A 4 30.75 -5.66 -0.07
N SER A 5 30.57 -6.54 -1.06
CA SER A 5 29.45 -6.50 -2.01
C SER A 5 28.14 -6.60 -1.24
N ASN A 6 27.12 -5.83 -1.64
CA ASN A 6 25.74 -6.05 -1.23
C ASN A 6 24.82 -5.85 -2.44
N ASP A 7 24.82 -6.85 -3.31
CA ASP A 7 23.76 -7.09 -4.28
C ASP A 7 22.48 -7.49 -3.54
N SER A 8 21.44 -6.64 -3.62
CA SER A 8 20.13 -6.93 -3.05
C SER A 8 19.25 -7.58 -4.10
N HIS A 9 19.44 -8.89 -4.29
CA HIS A 9 18.45 -9.75 -4.94
C HIS A 9 17.16 -9.77 -4.10
N PHE A 10 16.06 -9.34 -4.71
CA PHE A 10 14.71 -9.51 -4.22
C PHE A 10 14.33 -11.00 -4.27
N ALA A 11 14.77 -11.77 -3.28
CA ALA A 11 14.29 -13.14 -3.07
C ALA A 11 13.13 -13.09 -2.06
N ALA A 12 11.91 -13.29 -2.56
CA ALA A 12 10.75 -13.56 -1.73
C ALA A 12 10.99 -14.88 -0.99
N ARG A 13 11.25 -14.82 0.32
CA ARG A 13 11.17 -15.98 1.20
C ARG A 13 9.81 -15.92 1.89
N CYS A 14 8.89 -16.76 1.46
CA CYS A 14 7.75 -17.13 2.30
C CYS A 14 8.28 -18.04 3.42
N ALA A 15 8.34 -17.52 4.64
CA ALA A 15 8.46 -18.35 5.83
C ALA A 15 7.04 -18.78 6.26
N PRO A 16 6.79 -20.06 6.60
CA PRO A 16 5.52 -20.48 7.15
C PRO A 16 5.48 -20.07 8.63
N SER A 17 4.79 -18.98 8.97
CA SER A 17 4.57 -18.63 10.37
C SER A 17 3.36 -19.40 10.90
N ALA A 18 3.68 -20.35 11.78
CA ALA A 18 2.85 -20.93 12.84
C ALA A 18 1.42 -20.36 12.98
N LEU A 19 0.45 -21.22 12.72
CA LEU A 19 -0.92 -21.10 13.24
C LEU A 19 -0.88 -21.17 14.77
N ALA A 20 -1.15 -20.05 15.42
CA ALA A 20 -1.61 -20.05 16.80
C ALA A 20 -2.97 -19.34 16.83
N ASN A 21 -3.97 -20.11 17.28
CA ASN A 21 -5.25 -19.66 17.83
C ASN A 21 -6.32 -19.30 16.81
N ASN A 22 -6.98 -20.32 16.26
CA ASN A 22 -8.43 -20.27 16.05
C ASN A 22 -9.02 -21.59 16.52
N HIS A 23 -9.94 -21.48 17.49
CA HIS A 23 -10.59 -22.59 18.17
C HIS A 23 -11.55 -23.29 17.19
N VAL A 24 -11.07 -24.30 16.48
CA VAL A 24 -11.92 -25.23 15.74
C VAL A 24 -12.04 -26.47 16.62
N GLN A 25 -13.24 -26.70 17.19
CA GLN A 25 -13.50 -27.95 17.89
C GLN A 25 -13.38 -29.10 16.91
N ALA A 26 -12.40 -29.98 17.14
CA ALA A 26 -12.28 -31.24 16.43
C ALA A 26 -13.30 -32.23 17.00
N VAL A 27 -14.39 -32.48 16.26
CA VAL A 27 -15.20 -33.68 16.46
C VAL A 27 -14.55 -34.77 15.62
N ALA A 28 -13.90 -35.73 16.29
CA ALA A 28 -13.32 -36.89 15.64
C ALA A 28 -14.44 -37.92 15.38
N SER A 29 -14.78 -38.14 14.12
CA SER A 29 -15.41 -39.39 13.67
C SER A 29 -14.52 -40.03 12.62
N GLU A 30 -14.21 -41.31 12.83
CA GLU A 30 -13.30 -42.12 12.02
C GLU A 30 -13.80 -42.35 10.59
N ALA A 31 -12.83 -42.54 9.68
CA ALA A 31 -12.92 -42.98 8.29
C ALA A 31 -13.25 -41.92 7.20
N GLY A 32 -12.20 -41.53 6.48
CA GLY A 32 -12.28 -40.81 5.19
C GLY A 32 -10.98 -40.06 4.91
N LEU A 33 -10.41 -40.19 3.71
CA LEU A 33 -9.24 -39.41 3.26
C LEU A 33 -9.41 -37.92 3.59
N PRO A 34 -8.32 -37.16 3.84
CA PRO A 34 -8.45 -35.72 4.06
C PRO A 34 -9.16 -35.14 2.84
N GLU A 35 -10.37 -34.60 3.07
CA GLU A 35 -11.06 -33.79 2.09
C GLU A 35 -10.01 -32.84 1.51
N THR A 36 -9.76 -32.98 0.21
CA THR A 36 -8.88 -32.07 -0.50
C THR A 36 -9.41 -30.67 -0.24
N LEU A 37 -8.67 -29.86 0.51
CA LEU A 37 -9.05 -28.48 0.79
C LEU A 37 -9.12 -27.75 -0.56
N GLU A 38 -10.33 -27.66 -1.11
CA GLU A 38 -10.55 -27.00 -2.38
C GLU A 38 -10.37 -25.49 -2.18
N PHE A 39 -9.43 -24.92 -2.92
CA PHE A 39 -9.23 -23.48 -2.90
C PHE A 39 -10.41 -22.79 -3.57
N LYS A 40 -11.27 -22.14 -2.77
CA LYS A 40 -12.33 -21.27 -3.31
C LYS A 40 -11.70 -20.06 -4.00
N GLY A 41 -12.01 -19.86 -5.28
CA GLY A 41 -11.36 -18.87 -6.14
C GLY A 41 -11.51 -17.39 -5.77
N MET A 42 -12.42 -17.04 -4.86
CA MET A 42 -12.73 -15.68 -4.38
C MET A 42 -13.08 -14.67 -5.48
N TRP A 43 -13.67 -15.14 -6.59
CA TRP A 43 -14.05 -14.32 -7.74
C TRP A 43 -15.19 -13.33 -7.44
N ASP A 44 -15.95 -13.59 -6.38
CA ASP A 44 -17.09 -12.81 -5.89
C ASP A 44 -16.76 -11.90 -4.71
N ILE A 45 -15.47 -11.76 -4.35
CA ILE A 45 -15.03 -11.01 -3.17
C ILE A 45 -14.30 -9.74 -3.59
N VAL A 46 -14.72 -8.61 -3.00
CA VAL A 46 -14.02 -7.32 -3.07
C VAL A 46 -13.39 -7.03 -1.72
N HIS A 47 -12.07 -6.90 -1.68
CA HIS A 47 -11.36 -6.49 -0.48
C HIS A 47 -11.30 -4.96 -0.40
N LEU A 48 -11.79 -4.41 0.70
CA LEU A 48 -11.69 -2.98 1.03
C LEU A 48 -10.63 -2.76 2.10
N ASN A 49 -9.80 -1.75 1.91
CA ASN A 49 -8.80 -1.38 2.91
C ASN A 49 -8.56 0.13 2.94
N GLU A 50 -8.36 0.67 4.14
CA GLU A 50 -7.88 2.04 4.35
C GLU A 50 -6.36 2.06 4.52
N LYS A 51 -5.68 2.99 3.84
CA LYS A 51 -4.23 3.14 3.97
C LYS A 51 -3.80 4.60 3.98
N TRP A 52 -2.91 4.91 4.92
CA TRP A 52 -2.25 6.22 5.02
C TRP A 52 -0.96 6.26 4.21
N PHE A 53 -0.84 7.24 3.32
CA PHE A 53 0.35 7.53 2.55
C PHE A 53 0.95 8.86 3.01
N ASN A 54 2.27 8.93 3.12
CA ASN A 54 2.96 10.21 3.35
C ASN A 54 2.98 10.97 2.02
N ALA A 55 2.65 12.27 2.04
CA ALA A 55 2.69 13.14 0.87
C ALA A 55 4.10 13.35 0.32
N ASP A 56 5.12 12.99 1.10
CA ASP A 56 6.53 13.08 0.72
C ASP A 56 7.32 11.85 1.18
N LYS A 57 8.45 11.62 0.50
CA LYS A 57 9.46 10.63 0.92
C LYS A 57 10.19 11.14 2.16
N ASP A 58 10.46 10.24 3.09
CA ASP A 58 11.23 10.59 4.30
C ASP A 58 12.66 11.03 3.95
N ARG A 59 13.29 10.35 2.98
CA ARG A 59 14.60 10.74 2.43
C ARG A 59 14.52 10.81 0.91
N ARG A 60 14.86 11.96 0.35
CA ARG A 60 14.94 12.18 -1.11
C ARG A 60 16.39 12.01 -1.55
N LYS A 61 16.62 11.18 -2.57
CA LYS A 61 17.89 11.16 -3.32
C LYS A 61 17.69 12.08 -4.53
N VAL A 62 18.54 13.09 -4.66
CA VAL A 62 18.47 14.08 -5.75
C VAL A 62 19.85 14.13 -6.40
N TYR A 63 19.89 14.03 -7.73
CA TYR A 63 21.09 14.28 -8.51
C TYR A 63 21.14 15.78 -8.81
N VAL A 64 22.30 16.39 -8.57
CA VAL A 64 22.47 17.85 -8.66
C VAL A 64 23.66 18.15 -9.55
N VAL A 65 23.47 19.06 -10.51
CA VAL A 65 24.54 19.55 -11.38
C VAL A 65 25.43 20.52 -10.59
N LYS A 66 26.73 20.55 -10.89
CA LYS A 66 27.67 21.49 -10.26
C LYS A 66 27.16 22.93 -10.38
N GLY A 67 27.04 23.63 -9.24
CA GLY A 67 26.57 25.01 -9.17
C GLY A 67 25.11 25.20 -8.78
N GLN A 68 24.30 24.13 -8.72
CA GLN A 68 22.92 24.22 -8.23
C GLN A 68 22.79 23.88 -6.75
N SER A 69 21.94 24.61 -6.04
CA SER A 69 21.58 24.33 -4.64
C SER A 69 20.33 23.44 -4.57
N VAL A 70 20.31 22.51 -3.63
CA VAL A 70 19.14 21.64 -3.39
C VAL A 70 18.13 22.38 -2.54
N ARG A 71 16.87 22.40 -2.97
CA ARG A 71 15.79 22.88 -2.11
C ARG A 71 15.63 21.94 -0.91
N ASN A 72 15.88 22.48 0.28
CA ASN A 72 15.63 21.77 1.52
C ASN A 72 14.14 21.46 1.68
N ARG A 73 13.84 20.29 2.25
CA ARG A 73 12.48 19.95 2.65
C ARG A 73 11.98 20.92 3.72
N VAL A 74 10.69 21.25 3.68
CA VAL A 74 10.06 22.16 4.67
C VAL A 74 9.97 21.48 6.05
N CYS A 75 9.71 20.18 6.08
CA CYS A 75 9.48 19.43 7.32
C CYS A 75 10.78 18.79 7.83
N LYS A 76 11.17 19.03 9.08
CA LYS A 76 12.44 18.47 9.64
C LYS A 76 12.37 17.00 10.03
N SER A 77 11.19 16.40 10.21
CA SER A 77 11.03 14.98 10.58
C SER A 77 9.87 14.34 9.85
N LYS A 78 9.90 13.01 9.72
CA LYS A 78 8.83 12.20 9.11
C LYS A 78 7.46 12.43 9.76
N ARG A 79 7.43 12.72 11.07
CA ARG A 79 6.21 12.92 11.84
C ARG A 79 5.40 14.13 11.36
N PHE A 80 6.08 15.14 10.79
CA PHE A 80 5.43 16.36 10.29
C PHE A 80 5.14 16.32 8.79
N ILE A 81 5.43 15.20 8.10
CA ILE A 81 5.05 15.05 6.70
C ILE A 81 3.54 14.84 6.65
N PRO A 82 2.80 15.66 5.88
CA PRO A 82 1.36 15.48 5.72
C PRO A 82 1.04 14.07 5.23
N LYS A 83 -0.05 13.49 5.72
CA LYS A 83 -0.52 12.17 5.30
C LYS A 83 -1.87 12.30 4.62
N VAL A 84 -2.08 11.48 3.59
CA VAL A 84 -3.34 11.34 2.87
C VAL A 84 -3.82 9.91 3.06
N MET A 85 -5.07 9.74 3.46
CA MET A 85 -5.72 8.44 3.56
C MET A 85 -6.40 8.11 2.24
N PHE A 86 -6.27 6.86 1.81
CA PHE A 86 -7.00 6.34 0.66
C PHE A 86 -7.80 5.11 1.08
N LEU A 87 -9.03 5.03 0.59
CA LEU A 87 -9.81 3.81 0.56
C LEU A 87 -9.51 3.11 -0.76
N ALA A 88 -9.08 1.85 -0.72
CA ALA A 88 -8.81 1.05 -1.90
C ALA A 88 -9.73 -0.17 -1.93
N ALA A 89 -10.35 -0.42 -3.08
CA ALA A 89 -11.03 -1.65 -3.40
C ALA A 89 -10.15 -2.47 -4.35
N VAL A 90 -9.95 -3.75 -4.04
CA VAL A 90 -9.23 -4.68 -4.92
C VAL A 90 -10.03 -5.96 -5.01
N ALA A 91 -10.26 -6.41 -6.24
CA ALA A 91 -10.86 -7.71 -6.53
C ALA A 91 -9.94 -8.47 -7.50
N ARG A 92 -10.07 -9.79 -7.52
CA ARG A 92 -9.34 -10.64 -8.45
C ARG A 92 -9.96 -10.52 -9.83
N SER A 93 -9.19 -10.14 -10.85
CA SER A 93 -9.67 -10.20 -12.23
C SER A 93 -9.58 -11.61 -12.78
N ASP A 94 -10.62 -12.04 -13.49
CA ASP A 94 -10.57 -13.24 -14.32
C ASP A 94 -9.75 -12.95 -15.58
N LEU A 95 -8.51 -13.48 -15.65
CA LEU A 95 -7.68 -13.35 -16.86
C LEU A 95 -8.26 -14.10 -18.07
N ILE A 96 -9.12 -15.09 -17.84
CA ILE A 96 -9.67 -15.97 -18.89
C ILE A 96 -10.90 -15.36 -19.55
N THR A 97 -11.80 -14.77 -18.75
CA THR A 97 -13.05 -14.17 -19.26
C THR A 97 -12.89 -12.71 -19.63
N SER A 98 -11.71 -12.11 -19.40
CA SER A 98 -11.39 -10.71 -19.72
C SER A 98 -12.52 -9.76 -19.30
N VAL A 99 -13.11 -9.98 -18.13
CA VAL A 99 -14.13 -9.09 -17.59
C VAL A 99 -13.44 -7.78 -17.26
N GLU A 100 -13.67 -6.78 -18.10
CA GLU A 100 -13.19 -5.43 -17.86
C GLU A 100 -13.87 -4.89 -16.61
N PHE A 101 -13.08 -4.42 -15.65
CA PHE A 101 -13.64 -3.73 -14.50
C PHE A 101 -14.34 -2.45 -14.98
N ASP A 102 -15.56 -2.23 -14.51
CA ASP A 102 -16.41 -1.08 -14.81
C ASP A 102 -15.89 0.26 -14.25
N GLY A 103 -14.63 0.30 -13.81
CA GLY A 103 -14.01 1.45 -13.15
C GLY A 103 -14.51 1.71 -11.73
N LYS A 104 -15.43 0.90 -11.19
CA LYS A 104 -15.91 1.06 -9.79
C LYS A 104 -14.95 0.46 -8.78
N ILE A 105 -13.98 -0.34 -9.20
CA ILE A 105 -12.88 -0.82 -8.37
C ILE A 105 -11.69 0.09 -8.58
N GLY A 106 -11.16 0.64 -7.49
CA GLY A 106 -10.16 1.68 -7.56
C GLY A 106 -9.71 2.18 -6.20
N MET A 107 -9.18 3.40 -6.18
CA MET A 107 -8.58 4.01 -5.01
C MET A 107 -9.05 5.45 -4.88
N TRP A 108 -9.68 5.79 -3.75
CA TRP A 108 -10.30 7.09 -3.52
C TRP A 108 -9.63 7.80 -2.33
N PRO A 109 -9.20 9.06 -2.50
CA PRO A 109 -8.67 9.84 -1.39
C PRO A 109 -9.78 10.22 -0.41
N CYS A 110 -9.56 10.00 0.88
CA CYS A 110 -10.41 10.55 1.94
C CYS A 110 -9.92 11.97 2.25
N VAL A 111 -10.39 12.94 1.46
CA VAL A 111 -9.99 14.35 1.54
C VAL A 111 -11.21 15.26 1.61
N LYS A 112 -11.07 16.40 2.30
CA LYS A 112 -12.05 17.48 2.27
C LYS A 112 -11.62 18.51 1.24
N TYR A 113 -12.46 18.74 0.23
CA TYR A 113 -12.26 19.82 -0.73
C TYR A 113 -12.71 21.13 -0.09
N LEU A 114 -11.78 22.08 0.02
CA LEU A 114 -12.06 23.43 0.48
C LEU A 114 -12.00 24.39 -0.72
N PRO A 115 -12.88 25.39 -0.79
CA PRO A 115 -12.78 26.43 -1.80
C PRO A 115 -11.41 27.12 -1.68
N ALA A 116 -10.82 27.47 -2.82
CA ALA A 116 -9.55 28.17 -2.83
C ALA A 116 -9.69 29.49 -2.07
N ARG A 117 -8.92 29.65 -1.00
CA ARG A 117 -8.89 30.92 -0.26
C ARG A 117 -8.02 31.90 -1.03
N ALA A 118 -8.65 32.77 -1.80
CA ALA A 118 -8.00 33.96 -2.33
C ALA A 118 -7.74 34.92 -1.17
N THR A 119 -6.51 35.00 -0.69
CA THR A 119 -6.07 36.18 0.07
C THR A 119 -5.71 37.24 -0.95
N ALA A 120 -6.41 38.36 -0.93
CA ALA A 120 -5.97 39.55 -1.64
C ALA A 120 -4.51 39.84 -1.23
N PRO A 121 -3.62 40.19 -2.17
CA PRO A 121 -2.27 40.60 -1.81
C PRO A 121 -2.37 41.77 -0.83
N PRO A 122 -1.50 41.85 0.19
CA PRO A 122 -1.47 43.02 1.06
C PRO A 122 -1.31 44.26 0.17
N GLU A 123 -2.22 45.23 0.31
CA GLU A 123 -2.13 46.50 -0.39
C GLU A 123 -0.76 47.12 -0.12
N LEU A 124 0.00 47.34 -1.19
CA LEU A 124 1.23 48.11 -1.14
C LEU A 124 0.86 49.58 -1.28
N TRP A 125 0.79 50.27 -0.15
CA TRP A 125 1.09 51.71 -0.02
C TRP A 125 1.60 52.00 1.39
#